data_AF-A0A1G7VSH8-F1
#
_entry.id   AF-A0A1G7VSH8-F1
#
_cell.length_a   1.000
_cell.length_b   1.000
_cell.length_c   1.000
_cell.angle_alpha   90.00
_cell.angle_beta   90.00
_cell.angle_gamma   90.00
#
_symmetry.space_group_name_H-M   'P 1'
#
loop_
_entity.id
_entity.type
_entity.pdbx_description
1 polymer ?
#
loop_
_entity_poly.entity_id
_entity_poly.type
_entity_poly.pdbx_seq_one_letter_code
_entity_poly.pdbx_strand_id
1 'polypeptide(L)'
;MSLPLPAPAPAAPHPALAAAVDLLAERGWHGLHLDAVAARSGVPVLQLQADWPSLSHLVAEAVAGLPVVVDRGDTGSTAGDLAAALEHWARPLGRGELAVAAVAEAAGRDGVLRGGVEAAVGDAVDELVCAVSARARARGEALGGARQQWVTAVLGGVVWERITGRGRPVPDARRAELVASVLAA
;
A
#
# COMPACT_ATOMS: atom_id res chain seq x y z
N MET A 1 -26.29 -3.88 37.82
CA MET A 1 -25.81 -3.02 36.71
C MET A 1 -24.60 -3.68 36.08
N SER A 2 -24.82 -4.56 35.10
CA SER A 2 -23.72 -5.19 34.36
C SER A 2 -23.02 -4.15 33.49
N LEU A 3 -21.71 -3.98 33.70
CA LEU A 3 -20.85 -3.21 32.80
C LEU A 3 -20.78 -3.93 31.44
N PRO A 4 -20.83 -3.21 30.31
CA PRO A 4 -20.63 -3.82 29.00
C PRO A 4 -19.19 -4.35 28.90
N LEU A 5 -19.03 -5.56 28.36
CA LEU A 5 -17.73 -6.10 27.96
C LEU A 5 -17.06 -5.10 27.00
N PRO A 6 -15.76 -4.79 27.18
CA PRO A 6 -15.04 -3.98 26.21
C PRO A 6 -15.14 -4.65 24.84
N ALA A 7 -15.37 -3.84 23.80
CA ALA A 7 -15.32 -4.31 22.42
C ALA A 7 -14.02 -5.10 22.19
N PRO A 8 -14.04 -6.22 21.45
CA PRO A 8 -12.81 -6.95 21.15
C PRO A 8 -11.80 -5.98 20.54
N ALA A 9 -10.57 -6.01 21.04
CA ALA A 9 -9.46 -5.29 20.42
C ALA A 9 -9.44 -5.64 18.92
N PRO A 10 -9.09 -4.71 18.01
CA PRO A 10 -8.97 -5.03 16.59
C PRO A 10 -8.10 -6.28 16.46
N ALA A 11 -8.63 -7.30 15.78
CA ALA A 11 -7.96 -8.60 15.65
C ALA A 11 -6.52 -8.35 15.19
N ALA A 12 -5.55 -8.85 15.96
CA ALA A 12 -4.16 -8.78 15.54
C ALA A 12 -4.06 -9.43 14.15
N PRO A 13 -3.33 -8.83 13.19
CA PRO A 13 -3.24 -9.36 11.84
C PRO A 13 -2.77 -10.81 11.89
N HIS A 14 -3.44 -11.68 11.13
CA HIS A 14 -3.19 -13.11 11.15
C HIS A 14 -1.69 -13.39 10.85
N PRO A 15 -0.99 -14.21 11.66
CA PRO A 15 0.47 -14.37 11.56
C PRO A 15 0.95 -14.91 10.20
N ALA A 16 0.09 -15.63 9.48
CA ALA A 16 0.36 -16.07 8.11
C ALA A 16 0.51 -14.91 7.10
N LEU A 17 -0.21 -13.80 7.29
CA LEU A 17 -0.12 -12.63 6.41
C LEU A 17 1.27 -11.99 6.53
N ALA A 18 1.74 -11.76 7.76
CA ALA A 18 3.07 -11.23 8.00
C ALA A 18 4.16 -12.16 7.42
N ALA A 19 4.04 -13.47 7.66
CA ALA A 19 4.95 -14.47 7.11
C ALA A 19 4.97 -14.50 5.57
N ALA A 20 3.82 -14.33 4.92
CA ALA A 20 3.75 -14.23 3.46
C ALA A 20 4.47 -12.98 2.95
N VAL A 21 4.32 -11.83 3.64
CA VAL A 21 5.05 -10.59 3.31
C VAL A 21 6.55 -10.77 3.46
N ASP A 22 7.05 -11.44 4.52
CA ASP A 22 8.48 -11.79 4.66
C ASP A 22 8.95 -12.57 3.44
N LEU A 23 8.26 -13.68 3.16
CA LEU A 23 8.63 -14.64 2.12
C LEU A 23 8.60 -14.02 0.72
N LEU A 24 7.60 -13.18 0.43
CA LEU A 24 7.49 -12.48 -0.84
C LEU A 24 8.66 -11.50 -1.03
N ALA A 25 8.99 -10.73 0.01
CA ALA A 25 10.10 -9.80 -0.05
C ALA A 25 11.46 -10.52 -0.19
N GLU A 26 11.60 -11.71 0.42
CA GLU A 26 12.82 -12.51 0.38
C GLU A 26 13.00 -13.31 -0.92
N ARG A 27 11.91 -13.88 -1.46
CA ARG A 27 11.96 -14.96 -2.46
C ARG A 27 11.14 -14.68 -3.72
N GLY A 28 10.34 -13.61 -3.72
CA GLY A 28 9.40 -13.30 -4.78
C GLY A 28 8.19 -14.24 -4.83
N TRP A 29 7.26 -13.95 -5.74
CA TRP A 29 6.02 -14.71 -5.93
C TRP A 29 6.26 -16.19 -6.28
N HIS A 30 7.20 -16.49 -7.18
CA HIS A 30 7.47 -17.87 -7.63
C HIS A 30 8.17 -18.73 -6.57
N GLY A 31 8.83 -18.12 -5.58
CA GLY A 31 9.47 -18.82 -4.46
C GLY A 31 8.56 -19.03 -3.25
N LEU A 32 7.29 -18.61 -3.34
CA LEU A 32 6.32 -18.71 -2.25
C LEU A 32 5.48 -19.98 -2.36
N HIS A 33 5.40 -20.72 -1.25
CA HIS A 33 4.55 -21.91 -1.12
C HIS A 33 3.84 -21.91 0.24
N LEU A 34 2.68 -22.54 0.31
CA LEU A 34 1.86 -22.56 1.54
C LEU A 34 2.60 -23.22 2.72
N ASP A 35 3.36 -24.28 2.47
CA ASP A 35 4.17 -24.96 3.50
C ASP A 35 5.25 -24.04 4.09
N ALA A 36 5.85 -23.17 3.26
CA ALA A 36 6.82 -22.20 3.72
C ALA A 36 6.17 -21.13 4.62
N VAL A 37 4.95 -20.70 4.28
CA VAL A 37 4.16 -19.77 5.10
C VAL A 37 3.79 -20.43 6.43
N ALA A 38 3.33 -21.68 6.41
CA ALA A 38 3.01 -22.45 7.61
C ALA A 38 4.24 -22.59 8.54
N ALA A 39 5.39 -22.99 7.99
CA ALA A 39 6.63 -23.13 8.74
C ALA A 39 7.10 -21.79 9.36
N ARG A 40 6.91 -20.68 8.64
CA ARG A 40 7.29 -19.32 9.09
C ARG A 40 6.35 -18.77 10.16
N SER A 41 5.06 -18.95 9.98
CA SER A 41 4.01 -18.38 10.84
C SER A 41 3.67 -19.24 12.05
N GLY A 42 4.06 -20.52 12.03
CA GLY A 42 3.64 -21.52 13.02
C GLY A 42 2.18 -21.98 12.86
N VAL A 43 1.47 -21.49 11.84
CA VAL A 43 0.08 -21.88 11.57
C VAL A 43 0.06 -23.19 10.78
N PRO A 44 -0.71 -24.21 11.20
CA PRO A 44 -0.81 -25.46 10.45
C PRO A 44 -1.31 -25.25 9.01
N VAL A 45 -0.72 -25.97 8.05
CA VAL A 45 -1.11 -25.89 6.61
C VAL A 45 -2.61 -26.14 6.42
N LEU A 46 -3.19 -27.10 7.14
CA LEU A 46 -4.61 -27.41 7.06
C LEU A 46 -5.49 -26.21 7.47
N GLN A 47 -5.05 -25.43 8.46
CA GLN A 47 -5.76 -24.21 8.86
C GLN A 47 -5.63 -23.15 7.78
N LEU A 48 -4.43 -22.95 7.21
CA LEU A 48 -4.26 -21.99 6.10
C LEU A 48 -5.13 -22.32 4.88
N GLN A 49 -5.31 -23.61 4.57
CA GLN A 49 -6.19 -24.06 3.50
C GLN A 49 -7.68 -23.85 3.81
N ALA A 50 -8.06 -23.84 5.08
CA ALA A 50 -9.43 -23.56 5.51
C ALA A 50 -9.73 -22.06 5.50
N ASP A 51 -8.75 -21.25 5.90
CA ASP A 51 -8.87 -19.79 5.97
C ASP A 51 -8.79 -19.14 4.58
N TRP A 52 -7.96 -19.68 3.67
CA TRP A 52 -7.80 -19.17 2.30
C TRP A 52 -8.00 -20.25 1.24
N PRO A 53 -8.90 -20.04 0.25
CA PRO A 53 -9.14 -20.99 -0.82
C PRO A 53 -7.92 -21.28 -1.71
N SER A 54 -6.96 -20.36 -1.77
CA SER A 54 -5.71 -20.53 -2.52
C SER A 54 -4.60 -19.65 -1.98
N LEU A 55 -3.35 -19.93 -2.38
CA LEU A 55 -2.21 -19.07 -2.06
C LEU A 55 -2.41 -17.63 -2.56
N SER A 56 -3.04 -17.45 -3.72
CA SER A 56 -3.36 -16.11 -4.25
C SER A 56 -4.29 -15.34 -3.32
N HIS A 57 -5.27 -15.98 -2.65
CA HIS A 57 -6.15 -15.29 -1.71
C HIS A 57 -5.39 -14.83 -0.46
N LEU A 58 -4.56 -15.71 0.11
CA LEU A 58 -3.71 -15.38 1.25
C LEU A 58 -2.79 -14.20 0.93
N VAL A 59 -2.17 -14.25 -0.25
CA VAL A 59 -1.24 -13.19 -0.68
C VAL A 59 -1.95 -11.90 -1.01
N ALA A 60 -3.09 -11.94 -1.70
CA ALA A 60 -3.88 -10.76 -2.01
C ALA A 60 -4.29 -10.02 -0.74
N GLU A 61 -4.76 -10.75 0.28
CA GLU A 61 -5.08 -10.16 1.58
C GLU A 61 -3.84 -9.60 2.28
N ALA A 62 -2.72 -10.32 2.24
CA ALA A 62 -1.47 -9.88 2.85
C ALA A 62 -0.94 -8.58 2.23
N VAL A 63 -1.02 -8.43 0.90
CA VAL A 63 -0.55 -7.22 0.21
C VAL A 63 -1.54 -6.07 0.27
N ALA A 64 -2.85 -6.33 0.30
CA ALA A 64 -3.87 -5.29 0.45
C ALA A 64 -3.68 -4.47 1.74
N GLY A 65 -3.20 -5.09 2.82
CA GLY A 65 -2.88 -4.42 4.07
C GLY A 65 -1.56 -3.64 4.09
N LEU A 66 -0.87 -3.51 2.96
CA LEU A 66 0.44 -2.86 2.85
C LEU A 66 0.36 -1.62 1.94
N PRO A 67 -0.29 -0.53 2.40
CA PRO A 67 -0.38 0.68 1.59
C PRO A 67 1.03 1.20 1.31
N VAL A 68 1.33 1.33 0.01
CA VAL A 68 2.65 1.75 -0.49
C VAL A 68 2.83 3.27 -0.45
N VAL A 69 1.79 3.99 -0.04
CA VAL A 69 1.79 5.41 0.29
C VAL A 69 1.11 5.57 1.64
N VAL A 70 1.55 6.54 2.43
CA VAL A 70 1.01 6.76 3.78
C VAL A 70 0.75 8.23 3.98
N ASP A 71 -0.46 8.58 4.40
CA ASP A 71 -0.78 9.92 4.84
C ASP A 71 0.01 10.25 6.12
N ARG A 72 0.87 11.27 6.05
CA ARG A 72 1.69 11.74 7.18
C ARG A 72 1.01 12.86 7.97
N GLY A 73 -0.20 13.25 7.60
CA GLY A 73 -1.00 14.24 8.31
C GLY A 73 -0.95 15.64 7.69
N ASP A 74 -1.36 16.62 8.50
CA ASP A 74 -1.49 18.02 8.09
C ASP A 74 -0.20 18.80 8.36
N THR A 75 0.43 19.28 7.28
CA THR A 75 1.62 20.12 7.29
C THR A 75 1.30 21.61 7.23
N GLY A 76 0.02 21.97 7.09
CA GLY A 76 -0.46 23.33 6.90
C GLY A 76 -0.57 23.78 5.44
N SER A 77 -0.27 22.93 4.46
CA SER A 77 -0.45 23.24 3.03
C SER A 77 -0.68 21.99 2.19
N THR A 78 -1.42 22.11 1.09
CA THR A 78 -1.67 20.99 0.17
C THR A 78 -0.38 20.41 -0.41
N ALA A 79 0.58 21.28 -0.75
CA ALA A 79 1.88 20.87 -1.26
C ALA A 79 2.70 20.12 -0.19
N GLY A 80 2.68 20.61 1.06
CA GLY A 80 3.38 19.95 2.16
C GLY A 80 2.79 18.57 2.47
N ASP A 81 1.47 18.43 2.45
CA ASP A 81 0.80 17.15 2.74
C ASP A 81 1.18 16.08 1.69
N LEU A 82 1.19 16.46 0.41
CA LEU A 82 1.66 15.58 -0.67
C LEU A 82 3.16 15.29 -0.53
N ALA A 83 4.00 16.28 -0.26
CA ALA A 83 5.44 16.08 -0.10
C ALA A 83 5.77 15.14 1.08
N ALA A 84 5.05 15.29 2.20
CA ALA A 84 5.19 14.44 3.37
C ALA A 84 4.82 12.97 3.06
N ALA A 85 3.74 12.75 2.32
CA ALA A 85 3.35 11.41 1.87
C ALA A 85 4.41 10.73 1.01
N LEU A 86 5.21 11.51 0.26
CA LEU A 86 6.28 11.01 -0.60
C LEU A 86 7.63 10.82 0.13
N GLU A 87 7.77 11.23 1.40
CA GLU A 87 9.06 11.16 2.11
C GLU A 87 9.67 9.77 2.14
N HIS A 88 8.85 8.72 2.28
CA HIS A 88 9.36 7.35 2.34
C HIS A 88 9.99 6.90 1.01
N TRP A 89 9.86 7.67 -0.07
CA TRP A 89 10.55 7.38 -1.33
C TRP A 89 12.04 7.74 -1.29
N ALA A 90 12.49 8.47 -0.26
CA ALA A 90 13.90 8.77 -0.02
C ALA A 90 14.74 7.53 0.36
N ARG A 91 14.09 6.41 0.72
CA ARG A 91 14.75 5.14 1.06
C ARG A 91 14.53 4.10 -0.05
N PRO A 92 15.32 3.02 -0.08
CA PRO A 92 14.99 1.84 -0.88
C PRO A 92 13.62 1.27 -0.47
N LEU A 93 13.05 0.43 -1.34
CA LEU A 93 11.80 -0.28 -1.01
C LEU A 93 11.94 -1.03 0.31
N GLY A 94 10.96 -0.83 1.17
CA GLY A 94 10.80 -1.58 2.40
C GLY A 94 10.20 -2.94 2.12
N ARG A 95 10.12 -3.76 3.17
CA ARG A 95 9.64 -5.14 3.06
C ARG A 95 8.25 -5.26 2.44
N GLY A 96 7.30 -4.41 2.84
CA GLY A 96 5.96 -4.38 2.26
C GLY A 96 5.95 -3.98 0.78
N GLU A 97 6.67 -2.92 0.43
CA GLU A 97 6.81 -2.46 -0.96
C GLU A 97 7.44 -3.55 -1.85
N LEU A 98 8.43 -4.30 -1.34
CA LEU A 98 9.03 -5.44 -2.04
C LEU A 98 8.03 -6.60 -2.21
N ALA A 99 7.19 -6.86 -1.22
CA ALA A 99 6.16 -7.90 -1.33
C ALA A 99 5.10 -7.55 -2.39
N VAL A 100 4.66 -6.29 -2.44
CA VAL A 100 3.75 -5.79 -3.50
C VAL A 100 4.44 -5.89 -4.87
N ALA A 101 5.70 -5.46 -4.98
CA ALA A 101 6.47 -5.56 -6.21
C ALA A 101 6.61 -7.01 -6.72
N ALA A 102 6.82 -7.96 -5.80
CA ALA A 102 6.99 -9.37 -6.12
C ALA A 102 5.76 -10.00 -6.80
N VAL A 103 4.56 -9.47 -6.56
CA VAL A 103 3.30 -10.00 -7.09
C VAL A 103 2.70 -9.18 -8.22
N ALA A 104 3.22 -7.97 -8.46
CA ALA A 104 2.69 -7.02 -9.45
C ALA A 104 2.62 -7.61 -10.87
N GLU A 105 3.62 -8.40 -11.29
CA GLU A 105 3.58 -9.06 -12.60
C GLU A 105 2.48 -10.14 -12.66
N ALA A 106 2.34 -10.95 -11.61
CA ALA A 106 1.36 -12.02 -11.55
C ALA A 106 -0.08 -11.47 -11.51
N ALA A 107 -0.28 -10.32 -10.88
CA ALA A 107 -1.55 -9.59 -10.88
C ALA A 107 -2.05 -9.22 -12.30
N GLY A 108 -1.16 -9.14 -13.29
CA GLY A 108 -1.57 -8.96 -14.70
C GLY A 108 -2.42 -10.12 -15.24
N ARG A 109 -2.35 -11.31 -14.62
CA ARG A 109 -3.01 -12.54 -15.10
C ARG A 109 -3.93 -13.19 -14.05
N ASP A 110 -3.70 -12.93 -12.77
CA ASP A 110 -4.53 -13.41 -11.66
C ASP A 110 -5.37 -12.27 -11.08
N GLY A 111 -6.70 -12.40 -11.16
CA GLY A 111 -7.63 -11.37 -10.67
C GLY A 111 -7.69 -11.22 -9.15
N VAL A 112 -7.37 -12.27 -8.41
CA VAL A 112 -7.32 -12.22 -6.94
C VAL A 112 -6.12 -11.39 -6.51
N LEU A 113 -4.94 -11.68 -7.07
CA LEU A 113 -3.72 -10.90 -6.82
C LEU A 113 -3.88 -9.45 -7.27
N ARG A 114 -4.56 -9.22 -8.41
CA ARG A 114 -4.85 -7.86 -8.87
C ARG A 114 -5.65 -7.06 -7.86
N GLY A 115 -6.68 -7.63 -7.25
CA GLY A 115 -7.44 -6.95 -6.21
C GLY A 115 -6.58 -6.53 -5.03
N GLY A 116 -5.68 -7.41 -4.57
CA GLY A 116 -4.75 -7.07 -3.49
C GLY A 116 -3.75 -5.97 -3.85
N VAL A 117 -3.20 -6.01 -5.07
CA VAL A 117 -2.27 -4.98 -5.57
C VAL A 117 -2.97 -3.64 -5.79
N GLU A 118 -4.21 -3.65 -6.31
CA GLU A 118 -5.03 -2.44 -6.48
C GLU A 118 -5.29 -1.78 -5.12
N ALA A 119 -5.65 -2.55 -4.10
CA ALA A 119 -5.83 -2.03 -2.75
C ALA A 119 -4.54 -1.42 -2.17
N ALA A 120 -3.40 -2.10 -2.38
CA ALA A 120 -2.11 -1.65 -1.88
C ALA A 120 -1.62 -0.35 -2.55
N VAL A 121 -2.04 -0.08 -3.79
CA VAL A 121 -1.53 0.99 -4.66
C VAL A 121 -2.61 2.02 -5.01
N GLY A 122 -3.61 1.61 -5.79
CA GLY A 122 -4.67 2.47 -6.31
C GLY A 122 -5.53 3.04 -5.19
N ASP A 123 -6.17 2.17 -4.41
CA ASP A 123 -7.06 2.59 -3.32
C ASP A 123 -6.29 3.43 -2.27
N ALA A 124 -5.06 3.03 -1.93
CA ALA A 124 -4.20 3.78 -1.01
C ALA A 124 -3.86 5.20 -1.52
N VAL A 125 -3.61 5.37 -2.82
CA VAL A 125 -3.38 6.69 -3.43
C VAL A 125 -4.67 7.52 -3.44
N ASP A 126 -5.81 6.89 -3.77
CA ASP A 126 -7.11 7.57 -3.76
C ASP A 126 -7.48 8.06 -2.36
N GLU A 127 -7.30 7.23 -1.34
CA GLU A 127 -7.52 7.59 0.05
C GLU A 127 -6.63 8.76 0.48
N LEU A 128 -5.33 8.69 0.15
CA LEU A 128 -4.38 9.77 0.42
C LEU A 128 -4.83 11.08 -0.22
N VAL A 129 -5.14 11.08 -1.52
CA VAL A 129 -5.52 12.29 -2.26
C VAL A 129 -6.85 12.84 -1.76
N CYS A 130 -7.81 11.97 -1.40
CA CYS A 130 -9.06 12.37 -0.78
C CYS A 130 -8.83 13.07 0.56
N ALA A 131 -7.98 12.50 1.43
CA ALA A 131 -7.65 13.07 2.73
C ALA A 131 -6.96 14.44 2.60
N VAL A 132 -5.96 14.54 1.71
CA VAL A 132 -5.27 15.81 1.41
C VAL A 132 -6.25 16.85 0.85
N SER A 133 -7.14 16.45 -0.07
CA SER A 133 -8.13 17.35 -0.67
C SER A 133 -9.17 17.84 0.34
N ALA A 134 -9.54 17.01 1.32
CA ALA A 134 -10.41 17.40 2.42
C ALA A 134 -9.76 18.48 3.29
N ARG A 135 -8.48 18.32 3.66
CA ARG A 135 -7.73 19.32 4.42
C ARG A 135 -7.53 20.61 3.62
N ALA A 136 -7.16 20.50 2.35
CA ALA A 136 -7.03 21.63 1.43
C ALA A 136 -8.31 22.48 1.39
N ARG A 137 -9.48 21.84 1.28
CA ARG A 137 -10.78 22.52 1.30
C ARG A 137 -11.03 23.26 2.62
N ALA A 138 -10.71 22.65 3.76
CA ALA A 138 -10.86 23.29 5.07
C ALA A 138 -9.98 24.55 5.22
N ARG A 139 -8.83 24.59 4.52
CA ARG A 139 -7.91 25.74 4.48
C ARG A 139 -8.25 26.80 3.41
N GLY A 140 -9.24 26.55 2.55
CA GLY A 140 -9.54 27.41 1.40
C GLY A 140 -8.63 27.20 0.19
N GLU A 141 -7.84 26.12 0.17
CA GLU A 141 -6.90 25.72 -0.88
C GLU A 141 -7.50 24.63 -1.81
N ALA A 142 -8.82 24.59 -1.97
CA ALA A 142 -9.51 23.46 -2.57
C ALA A 142 -9.00 23.12 -4.00
N LEU A 143 -8.64 21.85 -4.21
CA LEU A 143 -8.39 21.31 -5.54
C LEU A 143 -9.74 21.12 -6.25
N GLY A 144 -9.87 21.62 -7.49
CA GLY A 144 -11.02 21.30 -8.33
C GLY A 144 -11.07 19.81 -8.65
N GLY A 145 -12.27 19.25 -8.90
CA GLY A 145 -12.45 17.80 -9.09
C GLY A 145 -11.57 17.20 -10.21
N ALA A 146 -11.43 17.89 -11.34
CA ALA A 146 -10.54 17.47 -12.42
C ALA A 146 -9.06 17.45 -11.98
N ARG A 147 -8.62 18.43 -11.19
CA ARG A 147 -7.25 18.47 -10.66
C ARG A 147 -7.01 17.33 -9.67
N GLN A 148 -7.97 17.06 -8.80
CA GLN A 148 -7.89 15.93 -7.87
C GLN A 148 -7.69 14.60 -8.62
N GLN A 149 -8.45 14.37 -9.70
CA GLN A 149 -8.31 13.18 -10.55
C GLN A 149 -6.92 13.07 -11.21
N TRP A 150 -6.37 14.18 -11.71
CA TRP A 150 -5.03 14.19 -12.28
C TRP A 150 -3.94 13.95 -11.23
N VAL A 151 -4.06 14.54 -10.05
CA VAL A 151 -3.14 14.30 -8.93
C VAL A 151 -3.14 12.82 -8.55
N THR A 152 -4.32 12.21 -8.39
CA THR A 152 -4.48 10.75 -8.19
C THR A 152 -3.77 9.97 -9.29
N ALA A 153 -4.09 10.23 -10.56
CA ALA A 153 -3.58 9.44 -11.68
C ALA A 153 -2.06 9.52 -11.82
N VAL A 154 -1.49 10.72 -11.65
CA VAL A 154 -0.04 10.92 -11.72
C VAL A 154 0.65 10.27 -10.52
N LEU A 155 0.14 10.46 -9.29
CA LEU A 155 0.72 9.84 -8.11
C LEU A 155 0.67 8.31 -8.20
N GLY A 156 -0.48 7.74 -8.61
CA GLY A 156 -0.64 6.30 -8.82
C GLY A 156 0.35 5.76 -9.86
N GLY A 157 0.52 6.47 -10.99
CA GLY A 157 1.49 6.10 -12.02
C GLY A 157 2.94 6.12 -11.50
N VAL A 158 3.32 7.13 -10.71
CA VAL A 158 4.68 7.22 -10.14
C VAL A 158 4.90 6.16 -9.06
N VAL A 159 3.91 5.89 -8.21
CA VAL A 159 3.94 4.79 -7.25
C VAL A 159 4.16 3.45 -7.96
N TRP A 160 3.39 3.21 -9.02
CA TRP A 160 3.48 1.99 -9.81
C TRP A 160 4.85 1.81 -10.47
N GLU A 161 5.38 2.88 -11.08
CA GLU A 161 6.73 2.89 -11.65
C GLU A 161 7.78 2.62 -10.58
N ARG A 162 7.65 3.21 -9.40
CA ARG A 162 8.58 2.97 -8.29
C ARG A 162 8.60 1.51 -7.85
N ILE A 163 7.43 0.89 -7.70
CA ILE A 163 7.29 -0.50 -7.25
C ILE A 163 7.85 -1.48 -8.28
N THR A 164 7.55 -1.26 -9.57
CA THR A 164 7.94 -2.17 -10.65
C THR A 164 9.34 -1.89 -11.22
N GLY A 165 9.82 -0.64 -11.11
CA GLY A 165 11.09 -0.14 -11.65
C GLY A 165 12.32 -0.35 -10.76
N ARG A 166 12.26 -1.28 -9.79
CA ARG A 166 13.32 -1.58 -8.80
C ARG A 166 13.56 -0.50 -7.73
N GLY A 167 12.61 0.42 -7.54
CA GLY A 167 12.47 1.25 -6.34
C GLY A 167 13.72 1.93 -5.80
N ARG A 168 14.49 2.55 -6.70
CA ARG A 168 15.63 3.38 -6.30
C ARG A 168 15.15 4.54 -5.42
N PRO A 169 15.94 4.95 -4.42
CA PRO A 169 15.66 6.19 -3.68
C PRO A 169 15.42 7.36 -4.63
N VAL A 170 14.32 8.08 -4.43
CA VAL A 170 13.98 9.29 -5.18
C VAL A 170 14.54 10.49 -4.41
N PRO A 171 15.46 11.29 -4.98
CA PRO A 171 16.02 12.46 -4.29
C PRO A 171 14.95 13.50 -3.96
N ASP A 172 15.17 14.26 -2.88
CA ASP A 172 14.22 15.27 -2.38
C ASP A 172 13.81 16.29 -3.45
N ALA A 173 14.77 16.78 -4.24
CA ALA A 173 14.51 17.72 -5.33
C ALA A 173 13.50 17.17 -6.36
N ARG A 174 13.60 15.88 -6.72
CA ARG A 174 12.68 15.24 -7.67
C ARG A 174 11.29 15.04 -7.06
N ARG A 175 11.19 14.76 -5.76
CA ARG A 175 9.89 14.66 -5.07
C ARG A 175 9.20 16.02 -4.99
N ALA A 176 9.95 17.07 -4.65
CA ALA A 176 9.45 18.44 -4.64
C ALA A 176 9.00 18.90 -6.03
N GLU A 177 9.78 18.59 -7.07
CA GLU A 177 9.43 18.88 -8.48
C GLU A 177 8.16 18.15 -8.92
N LEU A 178 7.98 16.88 -8.53
CA LEU A 178 6.75 16.14 -8.79
C LEU A 178 5.53 16.83 -8.15
N VAL A 179 5.60 17.17 -6.87
CA VAL A 179 4.52 17.86 -6.14
C VAL A 179 4.19 19.20 -6.79
N ALA A 180 5.22 20.00 -7.12
CA ALA A 180 5.02 21.27 -7.80
C ALA A 180 4.34 21.09 -9.17
N SER A 181 4.75 20.08 -9.94
CA SER A 181 4.22 19.81 -11.27
C SER A 181 2.76 19.38 -11.26
N VAL A 182 2.36 18.51 -10.31
CA VAL A 182 0.96 18.03 -10.23
C VAL A 182 0.00 19.09 -9.68
N LEU A 183 0.50 20.09 -8.96
CA LEU A 183 -0.32 21.20 -8.44
C LEU A 183 -0.38 22.41 -9.39
N ALA A 184 0.63 22.59 -10.25
CA ALA A 184 0.71 23.71 -11.18
C ALA A 184 -0.19 23.56 -12.43
N ALA A 185 -0.55 22.32 -12.80
CA ALA A 185 -1.41 21.99 -13.94
C ALA A 185 -2.89 22.05 -13.59
#